data_AF-A0A940R867-F1
#
_entry.id   AF-A0A940R867-F1
#
_cell.length_a   1.000
_cell.length_b   1.000
_cell.length_c   1.000
_cell.angle_alpha   90.00
_cell.angle_beta   90.00
_cell.angle_gamma   90.00
#
_symmetry.space_group_name_H-M   'P 1'
#
loop_
_entity.id
_entity.type
_entity.pdbx_description
1 polymer ?
#
loop_
_entity_poly.entity_id
_entity_poly.type
_entity_poly.pdbx_seq_one_letter_code
_entity_poly.pdbx_strand_id
1 'polypeptide(L)'
;IFISELELEKVSPFIRETLNKLADSIPQSVIDSEDFSMCGRPWDMSYKLYSELAKESEYASWVAAYGFRPNHFTVNINKLKKFNDIHVLNDFIQSKGYVLNKSGGLVKGTPADYLEQSSTMASEIPVQFTDGTYNVPGCYYEFAKRYKMENGKFYTGFVAKSADKIFESTNKQK
;
A
#
# COMPACT_ATOMS: atom_id res chain seq x y z
N ILE A 1 -5.69 -0.64 12.45
CA ILE A 1 -4.41 -0.84 11.74
C ILE A 1 -4.59 -2.09 10.91
N PHE A 2 -4.18 -2.06 9.64
CA PHE A 2 -4.19 -3.22 8.76
C PHE A 2 -2.74 -3.63 8.54
N ILE A 3 -2.42 -4.91 8.71
CA ILE A 3 -1.10 -5.48 8.50
C ILE A 3 -1.29 -6.66 7.56
N SER A 4 -0.46 -6.74 6.52
CA SER A 4 -0.39 -7.87 5.61
C SER A 4 1.01 -8.45 5.61
N GLU A 5 1.11 -9.70 5.19
CA GLU A 5 2.37 -10.39 4.94
C GLU A 5 2.32 -11.07 3.58
N LEU A 6 3.50 -11.28 2.98
CA LEU A 6 3.64 -12.05 1.76
C LEU A 6 3.82 -13.53 2.12
N GLU A 7 2.93 -14.38 1.61
CA GLU A 7 3.01 -15.83 1.79
C GLU A 7 4.21 -16.43 1.03
N LEU A 8 5.34 -16.61 1.73
CA LEU A 8 6.63 -17.00 1.14
C LEU A 8 6.64 -18.40 0.50
N GLU A 9 5.70 -19.25 0.85
CA GLU A 9 5.49 -20.56 0.23
C GLU A 9 4.81 -20.49 -1.14
N LYS A 10 4.20 -19.35 -1.49
CA LYS A 10 3.49 -19.12 -2.76
C LYS A 10 4.31 -18.34 -3.80
N VAL A 11 5.54 -17.97 -3.48
CA VAL A 11 6.46 -17.27 -4.37
C VAL A 11 7.61 -18.19 -4.81
N SER A 12 8.37 -17.75 -5.82
CA SER A 12 9.51 -18.51 -6.30
C SER A 12 10.60 -18.69 -5.23
N PRO A 13 11.44 -19.73 -5.36
CA PRO A 13 12.61 -19.89 -4.48
C PRO A 13 13.48 -18.64 -4.43
N PHE A 14 13.62 -17.92 -5.55
CA PHE A 14 14.40 -16.69 -5.62
C PHE A 14 13.84 -15.59 -4.69
N ILE A 15 12.54 -15.29 -4.77
CA ILE A 15 11.92 -14.27 -3.90
C ILE A 15 12.04 -14.72 -2.44
N ARG A 16 11.66 -15.95 -2.13
CA ARG A 16 11.68 -16.48 -0.76
C ARG A 16 13.07 -16.41 -0.13
N GLU A 17 14.08 -16.91 -0.82
CA GLU A 17 15.46 -16.89 -0.32
C GLU A 17 16.00 -15.48 -0.16
N THR A 18 15.66 -14.58 -1.09
CA THR A 18 16.07 -13.16 -1.01
C THR A 18 15.44 -12.49 0.21
N LEU A 19 14.13 -12.62 0.40
CA LEU A 19 13.43 -11.99 1.53
C LEU A 19 13.86 -12.57 2.88
N ASN A 20 14.09 -13.88 2.97
CA ASN A 20 14.64 -14.48 4.19
C ASN A 20 16.02 -13.91 4.52
N LYS A 21 16.91 -13.78 3.54
CA LYS A 21 18.24 -13.16 3.76
C LYS A 21 18.14 -11.72 4.23
N LEU A 22 17.20 -10.93 3.68
CA LEU A 22 16.98 -9.56 4.14
C LEU A 22 16.45 -9.54 5.58
N ALA A 23 15.47 -10.40 5.90
CA ALA A 23 14.89 -10.51 7.24
C ALA A 23 15.92 -10.97 8.29
N ASP A 24 16.72 -11.99 7.97
CA ASP A 24 17.78 -12.52 8.84
C ASP A 24 18.90 -11.50 9.10
N SER A 25 19.05 -10.50 8.23
CA SER A 25 20.05 -9.43 8.39
C SER A 25 19.63 -8.33 9.36
N ILE A 26 18.36 -8.29 9.78
CA ILE A 26 17.84 -7.25 10.66
C ILE A 26 18.40 -7.45 12.08
N PRO A 27 19.11 -6.47 12.67
CA PRO A 27 19.56 -6.59 14.05
C PRO A 27 18.38 -6.69 15.03
N GLN A 28 18.48 -7.53 16.05
CA GLN A 28 17.45 -7.68 17.08
C GLN A 28 17.10 -6.33 17.75
N SER A 29 18.09 -5.45 17.93
CA SER A 29 17.87 -4.10 18.48
C SER A 29 16.97 -3.21 17.62
N VAL A 30 16.90 -3.44 16.31
CA VAL A 30 15.96 -2.75 15.41
C VAL A 30 14.55 -3.31 15.61
N ILE A 31 14.43 -4.63 15.74
CA ILE A 31 13.14 -5.31 15.99
C ILE A 31 12.55 -4.90 17.34
N ASP A 32 13.39 -4.79 18.37
CA ASP A 32 12.98 -4.42 19.73
C ASP A 32 12.70 -2.91 19.90
N SER A 33 12.97 -2.11 18.87
CA SER A 33 12.74 -0.67 18.89
C SER A 33 11.25 -0.32 18.83
N GLU A 34 10.81 0.67 19.62
CA GLU A 34 9.45 1.22 19.52
C GLU A 34 9.14 1.79 18.13
N ASP A 35 10.18 2.21 17.40
CA ASP A 35 10.08 2.77 16.05
C ASP A 35 10.19 1.70 14.95
N PHE A 36 10.19 0.41 15.27
CA PHE A 36 10.33 -0.66 14.28
C PHE A 36 9.36 -0.52 13.10
N SER A 37 8.11 -0.13 13.37
CA SER A 37 7.08 0.07 12.33
C SER A 37 7.30 1.28 11.41
N MET A 38 8.28 2.12 11.72
CA MET A 38 8.60 3.38 11.04
C MET A 38 10.10 3.50 10.68
N CYS A 39 10.92 2.47 10.94
CA CYS A 39 12.38 2.55 10.80
C CYS A 39 12.86 2.59 9.33
N GLY A 40 11.95 2.41 8.37
CA GLY A 40 12.28 2.35 6.95
C GLY A 40 13.02 1.05 6.64
N ARG A 41 14.06 1.13 5.81
CA ARG A 41 14.81 -0.03 5.33
C ARG A 41 16.08 -0.27 6.18
N PRO A 42 16.13 -1.32 7.01
CA PRO A 42 17.30 -1.61 7.85
C PRO A 42 18.38 -2.46 7.16
N TRP A 43 18.29 -2.64 5.83
CA TRP A 43 19.23 -3.42 5.02
C TRP A 43 19.68 -2.64 3.78
N ASP A 44 20.79 -3.10 3.20
CA ASP A 44 21.27 -2.63 1.90
C ASP A 44 20.47 -3.25 0.74
N MET A 45 20.26 -2.47 -0.32
CA MET A 45 19.49 -2.89 -1.47
C MET A 45 20.03 -2.26 -2.75
N SER A 46 20.26 -3.07 -3.78
CA SER A 46 20.56 -2.57 -5.13
C SER A 46 19.28 -2.43 -5.96
N TYR A 47 19.25 -1.47 -6.87
CA TYR A 47 18.17 -1.30 -7.83
C TYR A 47 18.04 -2.52 -8.75
N LYS A 48 19.17 -3.16 -9.09
CA LYS A 48 19.16 -4.43 -9.82
C LYS A 48 18.34 -5.49 -9.09
N LEU A 49 18.61 -5.74 -7.80
CA LEU A 49 17.85 -6.73 -7.02
C LEU A 49 16.39 -6.33 -6.89
N TYR A 50 16.11 -5.04 -6.70
CA TYR A 50 14.74 -4.52 -6.59
C TYR A 50 13.96 -4.80 -7.87
N SER A 51 14.60 -4.56 -9.02
CA SER A 51 14.01 -4.79 -10.34
C SER A 51 13.74 -6.28 -10.60
N GLU A 52 14.59 -7.17 -10.12
CA GLU A 52 14.34 -8.63 -10.22
C GLU A 52 13.15 -9.05 -9.34
N LEU A 53 13.05 -8.55 -8.09
CA LEU A 53 11.88 -8.82 -7.23
C LEU A 53 10.58 -8.32 -7.89
N ALA A 54 10.62 -7.12 -8.47
CA ALA A 54 9.46 -6.47 -9.08
C ALA A 54 8.91 -7.20 -10.32
N LYS A 55 9.70 -8.08 -10.95
CA LYS A 55 9.22 -8.91 -12.08
C LYS A 55 8.17 -9.94 -11.65
N GLU A 56 8.23 -10.39 -10.41
CA GLU A 56 7.33 -11.42 -9.88
C GLU A 56 6.36 -10.84 -8.84
N SER A 57 6.84 -10.01 -7.92
CA SER A 57 6.04 -9.48 -6.82
C SER A 57 6.34 -8.01 -6.56
N GLU A 58 5.37 -7.16 -6.91
CA GLU A 58 5.43 -5.73 -6.61
C GLU A 58 5.44 -5.49 -5.09
N TYR A 59 4.69 -6.30 -4.33
CA TYR A 59 4.71 -6.31 -2.85
C TYR A 59 6.12 -6.56 -2.30
N ALA A 60 6.77 -7.65 -2.75
CA ALA A 60 8.12 -7.99 -2.30
C ALA A 60 9.10 -6.86 -2.61
N SER A 61 9.03 -6.32 -3.83
CA SER A 61 9.91 -5.23 -4.26
C SER A 61 9.69 -3.94 -3.47
N TRP A 62 8.43 -3.62 -3.12
CA TRP A 62 8.09 -2.44 -2.33
C TRP A 62 8.62 -2.55 -0.91
N VAL A 63 8.40 -3.68 -0.24
CA VAL A 63 8.98 -3.94 1.09
C VAL A 63 10.50 -3.91 1.03
N ALA A 64 11.13 -4.52 0.03
CA ALA A 64 12.58 -4.49 -0.12
C ALA A 64 13.13 -3.07 -0.32
N ALA A 65 12.40 -2.19 -1.01
CA ALA A 65 12.80 -0.81 -1.27
C ALA A 65 12.62 0.11 -0.06
N TYR A 66 11.53 -0.03 0.70
CA TYR A 66 11.12 0.91 1.75
C TYR A 66 11.22 0.39 3.18
N GLY A 67 11.25 -0.94 3.35
CA GLY A 67 11.21 -1.61 4.65
C GLY A 67 9.93 -1.33 5.43
N PHE A 68 10.07 -1.08 6.72
CA PHE A 68 8.97 -0.90 7.66
C PHE A 68 8.55 0.56 7.74
N ARG A 69 7.45 0.86 7.05
CA ARG A 69 6.73 2.13 7.12
C ARG A 69 5.28 1.97 6.67
N PRO A 70 4.39 2.91 7.01
CA PRO A 70 3.04 2.95 6.49
C PRO A 70 3.06 3.03 4.97
N ASN A 71 2.47 2.02 4.35
CA ASN A 71 2.30 1.97 2.90
C ASN A 71 1.30 3.05 2.41
N HIS A 72 0.25 3.30 3.20
CA HIS A 72 -0.70 4.38 2.94
C HIS A 72 -1.39 4.78 4.24
N PHE A 73 -2.09 5.92 4.17
CA PHE A 73 -3.09 6.30 5.16
C PHE A 73 -4.45 6.43 4.47
N THR A 74 -5.51 6.16 5.23
CA THR A 74 -6.88 6.25 4.75
C THR A 74 -7.60 7.44 5.38
N VAL A 75 -8.07 8.36 4.53
CA VAL A 75 -8.95 9.47 4.94
C VAL A 75 -10.36 8.93 5.18
N ASN A 76 -10.92 9.23 6.36
CA ASN A 76 -12.29 8.88 6.70
C ASN A 76 -13.27 9.91 6.12
N ILE A 77 -13.93 9.55 5.01
CA ILE A 77 -14.88 10.42 4.30
C ILE A 77 -16.04 10.82 5.21
N ASN A 78 -16.48 9.95 6.12
CA ASN A 78 -17.59 10.25 7.04
C ASN A 78 -17.33 11.44 7.97
N LYS A 79 -16.06 11.85 8.13
CA LYS A 79 -15.65 12.97 8.99
C LYS A 79 -15.34 14.25 8.22
N LEU A 80 -15.35 14.21 6.89
CA LEU A 80 -15.13 15.40 6.07
C LEU A 80 -16.37 16.31 6.08
N LYS A 81 -16.14 17.61 6.24
CA LYS A 81 -17.24 18.61 6.28
C LYS A 81 -17.83 18.93 4.92
N LYS A 82 -17.01 18.86 3.86
CA LYS A 82 -17.37 19.29 2.49
C LYS A 82 -17.62 18.14 1.53
N PHE A 83 -17.16 16.94 1.86
CA PHE A 83 -17.21 15.77 0.98
C PHE A 83 -17.75 14.57 1.75
N ASN A 84 -19.04 14.29 1.63
CA ASN A 84 -19.69 13.13 2.25
C ASN A 84 -19.98 11.99 1.25
N ASP A 85 -19.57 12.17 0.00
CA ASP A 85 -19.73 11.22 -1.09
C ASP A 85 -18.38 10.93 -1.75
N ILE A 86 -18.12 9.65 -2.00
CA ILE A 86 -16.83 9.19 -2.52
C ILE A 86 -16.65 9.57 -3.99
N HIS A 87 -17.71 9.61 -4.78
CA HIS A 87 -17.64 10.00 -6.19
C HIS A 87 -17.34 11.50 -6.31
N VAL A 88 -18.01 12.33 -5.52
CA VAL A 88 -17.74 13.78 -5.48
C VAL A 88 -16.31 14.07 -5.01
N LEU A 89 -15.81 13.33 -4.02
CA LEU A 89 -14.43 13.45 -3.57
C LEU A 89 -13.45 13.04 -4.68
N ASN A 90 -13.73 11.96 -5.40
CA ASN A 90 -12.89 11.48 -6.50
C ASN A 90 -12.82 12.50 -7.64
N ASP A 91 -13.94 13.06 -8.06
CA ASP A 91 -13.99 14.11 -9.08
C ASP A 91 -13.13 15.33 -8.67
N PHE A 92 -13.23 15.74 -7.40
CA PHE A 92 -12.39 16.79 -6.85
C PHE A 92 -10.91 16.45 -6.92
N ILE A 93 -10.50 15.26 -6.46
CA ILE A 93 -9.10 14.82 -6.48
C ILE A 93 -8.55 14.78 -7.90
N GLN A 94 -9.31 14.24 -8.85
CA GLN A 94 -8.92 14.20 -10.27
C GLN A 94 -8.84 15.60 -10.87
N SER A 95 -9.74 16.53 -10.52
CA SER A 95 -9.67 17.93 -10.95
C SER A 95 -8.41 18.67 -10.45
N LYS A 96 -7.75 18.14 -9.42
CA LYS A 96 -6.46 18.64 -8.91
C LYS A 96 -5.24 17.97 -9.55
N GLY A 97 -5.45 17.10 -10.54
CA GLY A 97 -4.39 16.46 -11.31
C GLY A 97 -3.85 15.15 -10.70
N TYR A 98 -4.46 14.65 -9.62
CA TYR A 98 -4.08 13.35 -9.07
C TYR A 98 -4.74 12.21 -9.85
N VAL A 99 -3.95 11.18 -10.14
CA VAL A 99 -4.45 9.96 -10.79
C VAL A 99 -5.00 9.02 -9.70
N LEU A 100 -6.22 8.52 -9.89
CA LEU A 100 -6.82 7.52 -9.02
C LEU A 100 -6.62 6.11 -9.57
N ASN A 101 -6.51 5.12 -8.69
CA ASN A 101 -6.45 3.71 -9.04
C ASN A 101 -7.78 3.23 -9.61
N LYS A 102 -7.76 2.75 -10.86
CA LYS A 102 -8.92 2.24 -11.61
C LYS A 102 -9.03 0.72 -11.66
N SER A 103 -8.04 -0.03 -11.15
CA SER A 103 -8.12 -1.49 -11.12
C SER A 103 -9.31 -1.95 -10.30
N GLY A 104 -10.17 -2.82 -10.82
CA GLY A 104 -11.42 -3.21 -10.16
C GLY A 104 -12.48 -2.10 -10.06
N GLY A 105 -12.32 -1.00 -10.80
CA GLY A 105 -13.19 0.19 -10.75
C GLY A 105 -12.59 1.33 -9.93
N LEU A 106 -13.09 2.56 -10.12
CA LEU A 106 -12.61 3.74 -9.39
C LEU A 106 -12.97 3.67 -7.88
N VAL A 107 -14.16 3.14 -7.59
CA VAL A 107 -14.66 2.88 -6.25
C VAL A 107 -14.79 1.37 -6.08
N LYS A 108 -14.20 0.84 -5.01
CA LYS A 108 -14.23 -0.57 -4.62
C LYS A 108 -15.19 -0.77 -3.46
N GLY A 109 -15.97 -1.84 -3.51
CA GLY A 109 -17.06 -2.08 -2.57
C GLY A 109 -18.29 -1.25 -2.89
N THR A 110 -19.34 -1.46 -2.10
CA THR A 110 -20.65 -0.84 -2.27
C THR A 110 -21.25 -0.48 -0.91
N PRO A 111 -22.34 0.30 -0.86
CA PRO A 111 -23.07 0.53 0.38
C PRO A 111 -23.59 -0.76 1.04
N ALA A 112 -23.90 -1.80 0.24
CA ALA A 112 -24.31 -3.11 0.74
C ALA A 112 -23.17 -3.88 1.42
N ASP A 113 -21.92 -3.62 1.03
CA ASP A 113 -20.71 -4.12 1.70
C ASP A 113 -20.35 -3.27 2.95
N TYR A 114 -21.16 -2.25 3.25
CA TYR A 114 -20.95 -1.24 4.28
C TYR A 114 -19.66 -0.43 4.14
N LEU A 115 -18.97 -0.52 2.99
CA LEU A 115 -17.69 0.11 2.75
C LEU A 115 -17.49 0.42 1.27
N GLU A 116 -17.15 1.66 0.97
CA GLU A 116 -16.64 2.11 -0.32
C GLU A 116 -15.24 2.68 -0.15
N GLN A 117 -14.34 2.32 -1.05
CA GLN A 117 -12.94 2.75 -1.03
C GLN A 117 -12.47 3.23 -2.39
N SER A 118 -11.54 4.18 -2.40
CA SER A 118 -10.78 4.61 -3.57
C SER A 118 -9.39 5.02 -3.13
N SER A 119 -8.44 5.08 -4.05
CA SER A 119 -7.07 5.47 -3.75
C SER A 119 -6.44 6.26 -4.88
N THR A 120 -5.47 7.10 -4.56
CA THR A 120 -4.55 7.63 -5.56
C THR A 120 -3.67 6.50 -6.09
N MET A 121 -3.15 6.64 -7.30
CA MET A 121 -1.96 5.90 -7.71
C MET A 121 -0.75 6.46 -6.94
N ALA A 122 0.17 5.59 -6.55
CA ALA A 122 1.43 6.03 -5.96
C ALA A 122 2.23 6.83 -7.00
N SER A 123 2.77 7.96 -6.58
CA SER A 123 3.74 8.69 -7.40
C SER A 123 5.10 7.99 -7.32
N GLU A 124 5.88 8.04 -8.38
CA GLU A 124 7.28 7.62 -8.29
C GLU A 124 8.09 8.64 -7.50
N ILE A 125 8.94 8.16 -6.60
CA ILE A 125 9.81 8.99 -5.78
C ILE A 125 11.26 8.50 -5.89
N PRO A 126 12.25 9.40 -5.75
CA PRO A 126 13.65 9.01 -5.75
C PRO A 126 13.96 8.21 -4.49
N VAL A 127 14.48 6.99 -4.67
CA VAL A 127 14.95 6.11 -3.60
C VAL A 127 16.43 5.82 -3.78
N GLN A 128 17.19 5.92 -2.70
CA GLN A 128 18.61 5.58 -2.69
C GLN A 128 18.79 4.06 -2.63
N PHE A 129 19.52 3.51 -3.59
CA PHE A 129 20.01 2.14 -3.63
C PHE A 129 21.55 2.13 -3.57
N THR A 130 22.15 0.97 -3.37
CA THR A 130 23.61 0.83 -3.32
C THR A 130 24.30 1.12 -4.66
N ASP A 131 23.56 0.99 -5.76
CA ASP A 131 24.00 1.19 -7.16
C ASP A 131 23.42 2.46 -7.81
N GLY A 132 22.87 3.39 -7.01
CA GLY A 132 22.41 4.70 -7.47
C GLY A 132 21.07 5.15 -6.89
N THR A 133 20.57 6.28 -7.35
CA THR A 133 19.23 6.80 -7.00
C THR A 133 18.28 6.53 -8.17
N TYR A 134 17.16 5.88 -7.89
CA TYR A 134 16.19 5.50 -8.92
C TYR A 134 14.77 5.87 -8.48
N ASN A 135 13.95 6.28 -9.44
CA ASN A 135 12.53 6.54 -9.20
C ASN A 135 11.77 5.21 -9.18
N VAL A 136 11.04 4.96 -8.09
CA VAL A 136 10.21 3.77 -7.90
C VAL A 136 8.87 4.16 -7.26
N PRO A 137 7.78 3.38 -7.45
CA PRO A 137 6.48 3.71 -6.86
C PRO A 137 6.56 3.89 -5.35
N GLY A 138 6.04 5.01 -4.84
CA GLY A 138 6.02 5.38 -3.42
C GLY A 138 4.82 4.83 -2.66
N CYS A 139 4.32 5.66 -1.76
CA CYS A 139 3.07 5.45 -1.03
C CYS A 139 1.89 6.04 -1.81
N TYR A 140 0.67 5.68 -1.42
CA TYR A 140 -0.56 6.30 -1.90
C TYR A 140 -1.42 6.81 -0.73
N TYR A 141 -2.45 7.59 -1.07
CA TYR A 141 -3.52 7.93 -0.13
C TYR A 141 -4.79 7.17 -0.50
N GLU A 142 -5.45 6.63 0.51
CA GLU A 142 -6.75 5.98 0.38
C GLU A 142 -7.85 6.88 0.95
N PHE A 143 -9.07 6.71 0.45
CA PHE A 143 -10.27 7.36 0.94
C PHE A 143 -11.34 6.29 1.16
N ALA A 144 -11.94 6.26 2.35
CA ALA A 144 -12.95 5.28 2.70
C ALA A 144 -14.22 5.93 3.25
N LYS A 145 -15.37 5.51 2.72
CA LYS A 145 -16.71 5.83 3.23
C LYS A 145 -17.30 4.57 3.84
N ARG A 146 -17.62 4.65 5.13
CA ARG A 146 -18.22 3.55 5.90
C ARG A 146 -19.70 3.80 6.09
N TYR A 147 -20.50 2.75 6.00
CA TYR A 147 -21.94 2.81 6.23
C TYR A 147 -22.30 2.20 7.58
N LYS A 148 -23.47 2.57 8.10
CA LYS A 148 -24.01 1.96 9.32
C LYS A 148 -24.55 0.58 8.99
N MET A 149 -24.20 -0.39 9.83
CA MET A 149 -24.83 -1.71 9.84
C MET A 149 -26.21 -1.63 10.48
N GLU A 150 -26.97 -2.73 10.44
CA GLU A 150 -28.30 -2.84 11.05
C GLU A 150 -28.34 -2.46 12.53
N ASN A 151 -27.25 -2.71 13.27
CA ASN A 151 -27.10 -2.34 14.67
C ASN A 151 -26.84 -0.83 14.91
N GLY A 152 -26.89 0.00 13.86
CA GLY A 152 -26.68 1.44 13.90
C GLY A 152 -25.21 1.89 14.03
N LYS A 153 -24.26 0.95 14.20
CA LYS A 153 -22.82 1.24 14.27
C LYS A 153 -22.20 1.22 12.88
N PHE A 154 -21.15 2.02 12.69
CA PHE A 154 -20.38 1.97 11.45
C PHE A 154 -19.59 0.67 11.33
N TYR A 155 -19.54 0.10 10.13
CA TYR A 155 -18.67 -1.03 9.82
C TYR A 155 -17.19 -0.63 9.98
N THR A 156 -16.43 -1.39 10.75
CA THR A 156 -15.01 -1.11 11.07
C THR A 156 -14.03 -2.08 10.42
N GLY A 157 -14.52 -3.11 9.72
CA GLY A 157 -13.67 -4.10 9.07
C GLY A 157 -13.10 -3.64 7.73
N PHE A 158 -12.51 -4.60 7.03
CA PHE A 158 -11.99 -4.49 5.67
C PHE A 158 -12.63 -5.56 4.79
N VAL A 159 -12.91 -5.22 3.53
CA VAL A 159 -13.49 -6.16 2.57
C VAL A 159 -12.35 -6.72 1.72
N ALA A 160 -12.04 -8.01 1.87
CA ALA A 160 -10.89 -8.65 1.23
C ALA A 160 -10.86 -8.48 -0.29
N LYS A 161 -12.02 -8.55 -0.96
CA LYS A 161 -12.15 -8.32 -2.42
C LYS A 161 -11.75 -6.89 -2.83
N SER A 162 -12.03 -5.90 -1.99
CA SER A 162 -11.63 -4.51 -2.22
C SER A 162 -10.14 -4.32 -1.95
N ALA A 163 -9.59 -4.99 -0.92
CA ALA A 163 -8.19 -4.89 -0.53
C ALA A 163 -7.22 -5.37 -1.63
N ASP A 164 -7.53 -6.50 -2.30
CA ASP A 164 -6.73 -7.03 -3.41
C ASP A 164 -6.44 -5.97 -4.49
N LYS A 165 -7.47 -5.20 -4.87
CA LYS A 165 -7.36 -4.16 -5.92
C LYS A 165 -6.74 -2.87 -5.45
N ILE A 166 -6.68 -2.65 -4.14
CA ILE A 166 -6.05 -1.49 -3.54
C ILE A 166 -4.52 -1.66 -3.48
N PHE A 167 -4.01 -2.88 -3.27
CA PHE A 167 -2.57 -3.15 -3.34
C PHE A 167 -1.95 -2.79 -4.69
N GLU A 168 -2.74 -2.85 -5.76
CA GLU A 168 -2.30 -2.44 -7.11
C GLU A 168 -2.04 -0.92 -7.23
N SER A 169 -2.30 -0.11 -6.18
CA SER A 169 -2.02 1.33 -6.18
C SER A 169 -0.52 1.65 -6.15
N THR A 170 0.33 0.72 -5.70
CA THR A 170 1.79 0.85 -5.79
C THR A 170 2.38 0.21 -7.04
N ASN A 171 1.54 -0.28 -7.96
CA ASN A 171 2.06 -0.95 -9.13
C ASN A 171 2.73 0.03 -10.08
N LYS A 172 3.83 -0.39 -10.73
CA LYS A 172 4.41 0.39 -11.83
C LYS A 172 3.36 0.57 -12.93
N GLN A 173 3.12 1.82 -13.31
CA GLN A 173 2.26 2.09 -14.47
C GLN A 173 3.02 1.65 -15.73
N LYS A 174 2.43 0.70 -16.47
CA LYS A 174 2.95 0.24 -17.77
C LYS A 174 2.53 1.18 -18.88
#